data_AF-A0A7D8IY91-F1
#
_entry.id   AF-A0A7D8IY91-F1
#
_cell.length_a   1.000
_cell.length_b   1.000
_cell.length_c   1.000
_cell.angle_alpha   90.00
_cell.angle_beta   90.00
_cell.angle_gamma   90.00
#
_symmetry.space_group_name_H-M   'P 1'
#
loop_
_entity.id
_entity.type
_entity.pdbx_description
1 polymer ?
#
loop_
_entity_poly.entity_id
_entity_poly.type
_entity_poly.pdbx_seq_one_letter_code
_entity_poly.pdbx_strand_id
1 'polypeptide(L)'
;MAKFRQQQSRTLLVTNMAAFLHQHPQYQPTSYPERREVPDVFNIASPLSLHASISLDRTVDRQMMAEMLLALPRALVIPPPVPKSAGPVIPPIDEEVAARQVALKMDVEDFYVFAAGQSGPVSALHYLTENHLNWDSEIWLYQVITEYQSLPLADKPRFWQRCDERQASPVNDLRIISDVIIGVRGK
;
A
#
# COMPACT_ATOMS: atom_id res chain seq x y z
N MET A 1 -13.12 -22.21 -17.03
CA MET A 1 -12.62 -21.41 -18.17
C MET A 1 -11.25 -20.76 -17.94
N ALA A 2 -10.87 -20.33 -16.73
CA ALA A 2 -9.57 -19.68 -16.47
C ALA A 2 -8.34 -20.61 -16.55
N LYS A 3 -8.44 -21.86 -16.05
CA LYS A 3 -7.31 -22.82 -16.05
C LYS A 3 -6.83 -23.20 -17.45
N PHE A 4 -7.75 -23.31 -18.42
CA PHE A 4 -7.40 -23.63 -19.81
C PHE A 4 -6.62 -22.49 -20.48
N ARG A 5 -7.01 -21.24 -20.26
CA ARG A 5 -6.25 -20.08 -20.75
C ARG A 5 -4.86 -19.99 -20.13
N GLN A 6 -4.75 -20.29 -18.84
CA GLN A 6 -3.46 -20.32 -18.14
C GLN A 6 -2.55 -21.46 -18.65
N GLN A 7 -3.11 -22.61 -18.99
CA GLN A 7 -2.37 -23.71 -19.62
C GLN A 7 -1.93 -23.34 -21.04
N GLN A 8 -2.83 -22.77 -21.84
CA GLN A 8 -2.53 -22.32 -23.19
C GLN A 8 -1.44 -21.23 -23.22
N SER A 9 -1.49 -20.26 -22.31
CA SER A 9 -0.47 -19.19 -22.22
C SER A 9 0.89 -19.75 -21.82
N ARG A 10 0.93 -20.73 -20.91
CA ARG A 10 2.17 -21.41 -20.51
C ARG A 10 2.78 -22.19 -21.66
N THR A 11 2.00 -22.98 -22.38
CA THR A 11 2.48 -23.73 -23.54
C THR A 11 3.06 -22.79 -24.59
N LEU A 12 2.35 -21.71 -24.92
CA LEU A 12 2.80 -20.73 -25.91
C LEU A 12 4.13 -20.06 -25.52
N LEU A 13 4.30 -19.73 -24.24
CA LEU A 13 5.55 -19.16 -23.72
C LEU A 13 6.73 -20.13 -23.86
N VAL A 14 6.53 -21.41 -23.52
CA VAL A 14 7.58 -22.44 -23.65
C VAL A 14 7.95 -22.65 -25.12
N THR A 15 6.97 -22.77 -26.01
CA THR A 15 7.21 -22.95 -27.44
C THR A 15 7.98 -21.76 -28.04
N ASN A 16 7.58 -20.54 -27.71
CA ASN A 16 8.25 -19.34 -28.20
C ASN A 16 9.68 -19.22 -27.66
N MET A 17 9.89 -19.50 -26.36
CA MET A 17 11.23 -19.47 -25.76
C MET A 17 12.13 -20.55 -26.39
N ALA A 18 11.61 -21.75 -26.62
CA ALA A 18 12.35 -22.80 -27.31
C ALA A 18 12.76 -22.33 -28.72
N ALA A 19 11.84 -21.80 -29.52
CA ALA A 19 12.15 -21.28 -30.85
C ALA A 19 13.21 -20.15 -30.81
N PHE A 20 13.11 -19.25 -29.84
CA PHE A 20 14.08 -18.17 -29.63
C PHE A 20 15.49 -18.70 -29.34
N LEU A 21 15.62 -19.70 -28.44
CA LEU A 21 16.92 -20.30 -28.12
C LEU A 21 17.54 -21.05 -29.31
N HIS A 22 16.72 -21.64 -30.18
CA HIS A 22 17.22 -22.25 -31.43
C HIS A 22 17.77 -21.20 -32.40
N GLN A 23 17.16 -20.00 -32.44
CA GLN A 23 17.63 -18.89 -33.28
C GLN A 23 18.84 -18.17 -32.68
N HIS A 24 19.00 -18.21 -31.36
CA HIS A 24 20.08 -17.53 -30.62
C HIS A 24 20.85 -18.50 -29.73
N PRO A 25 21.71 -19.39 -30.28
CA PRO A 25 22.40 -20.43 -29.52
C PRO A 25 23.44 -19.90 -28.52
N GLN A 26 23.86 -18.64 -28.66
CA GLN A 26 24.79 -17.98 -27.74
C GLN A 26 24.08 -17.16 -26.65
N TYR A 27 22.74 -17.14 -26.63
CA TYR A 27 21.99 -16.38 -25.63
C TYR A 27 22.24 -16.94 -24.23
N GLN A 28 22.72 -16.08 -23.33
CA GLN A 28 22.85 -16.36 -21.91
C GLN A 28 22.05 -15.30 -21.14
N PRO A 29 21.17 -15.69 -20.19
CA PRO A 29 20.49 -14.73 -19.33
C PRO A 29 21.51 -13.86 -18.61
N THR A 30 21.40 -12.55 -18.74
CA THR A 30 22.30 -11.62 -18.03
C THR A 30 22.08 -11.75 -16.52
N SER A 31 23.17 -11.79 -15.75
CA SER A 31 23.13 -11.72 -14.30
C SER A 31 22.60 -10.35 -13.86
N TYR A 32 21.32 -10.28 -13.50
CA TYR A 32 20.71 -9.05 -12.95
C TYR A 32 21.49 -8.47 -11.75
N PRO A 33 22.07 -9.28 -10.83
CA PRO A 33 22.89 -8.77 -9.74
C PRO A 33 24.17 -8.04 -10.17
N GLU A 34 24.74 -8.37 -11.34
CA GLU A 34 25.99 -7.77 -11.83
C GLU A 34 25.76 -6.49 -12.63
N ARG A 35 24.50 -6.20 -12.98
CA ARG A 35 24.14 -5.02 -13.77
C ARG A 35 24.15 -3.77 -12.87
N ARG A 36 25.15 -2.92 -13.05
CA ARG A 36 25.29 -1.64 -12.31
C ARG A 36 24.32 -0.55 -12.78
N GLU A 37 23.90 -0.63 -14.04
CA GLU A 37 22.98 0.34 -14.63
C GLU A 37 21.55 -0.18 -14.56
N VAL A 38 20.76 0.40 -13.65
CA VAL A 38 19.32 0.18 -13.56
C VAL A 38 18.66 1.01 -14.67
N PRO A 39 17.84 0.40 -15.55
CA PRO A 39 17.12 1.16 -16.57
C PRO A 39 16.28 2.28 -15.97
N ASP A 40 16.17 3.42 -16.67
CA ASP A 40 15.46 4.62 -16.16
C ASP A 40 14.01 4.36 -15.77
N VAL A 41 13.34 3.43 -16.46
CA VAL A 41 11.97 2.98 -16.13
C VAL A 41 11.85 2.33 -14.74
N PHE A 42 12.93 1.79 -14.19
CA PHE A 42 12.99 1.21 -12.85
C PHE A 42 13.66 2.15 -11.83
N ASN A 43 14.45 3.12 -12.29
CA ASN A 43 15.12 4.10 -11.44
C ASN A 43 14.23 5.32 -11.11
N ILE A 44 13.02 5.05 -10.57
CA ILE A 44 12.03 6.09 -10.22
C ILE A 44 12.27 6.61 -8.78
N ALA A 45 13.18 5.98 -8.02
CA ALA A 45 13.46 6.36 -6.65
C ALA A 45 14.10 7.75 -6.56
N SER A 46 13.75 8.51 -5.53
CA SER A 46 14.43 9.77 -5.24
C SER A 46 15.92 9.51 -4.99
N PRO A 47 16.83 10.34 -5.53
CA PRO A 47 18.25 10.14 -5.37
C PRO A 47 18.63 10.13 -3.88
N LEU A 48 19.35 9.09 -3.47
CA LEU A 48 19.85 8.98 -2.10
C LEU A 48 20.87 10.10 -1.85
N SER A 49 20.66 10.87 -0.80
CA SER A 49 21.66 11.82 -0.31
C SER A 49 22.76 11.05 0.41
N LEU A 50 23.81 10.70 -0.33
CA LEU A 50 24.98 10.02 0.23
C LEU A 50 25.64 10.93 1.27
N HIS A 51 25.54 10.53 2.54
CA HIS A 51 26.34 11.11 3.59
C HIS A 51 27.65 10.32 3.64
N ALA A 52 28.78 11.00 3.46
CA ALA A 52 30.08 10.38 3.62
C ALA A 52 30.27 10.01 5.09
N SER A 53 30.11 8.73 5.41
CA SER A 53 30.50 8.18 6.70
C SER A 53 31.86 7.51 6.58
N ILE A 54 32.58 7.46 7.70
CA ILE A 54 33.85 6.75 7.79
C ILE A 54 33.57 5.25 7.65
N SER A 55 34.15 4.59 6.64
CA SER A 55 33.90 3.18 6.35
C SER A 55 34.62 2.30 7.37
N LEU A 56 33.88 1.54 8.20
CA LEU A 56 34.47 0.70 9.25
C LEU A 56 35.28 -0.49 8.72
N ASP A 57 35.08 -0.85 7.44
CA ASP A 57 35.77 -1.97 6.77
C ASP A 57 37.20 -1.61 6.34
N ARG A 58 37.52 -0.33 6.19
CA ARG A 58 38.86 0.13 5.80
C ARG A 58 39.71 0.33 7.05
N THR A 59 40.87 -0.32 7.09
CA THR A 59 41.78 -0.27 8.24
C THR A 59 42.31 1.14 8.52
N VAL A 60 42.60 1.91 7.47
CA VAL A 60 43.05 3.31 7.56
C VAL A 60 41.97 4.20 8.18
N ASP A 61 40.74 4.07 7.68
CA ASP A 61 39.57 4.83 8.15
C ASP A 61 39.25 4.52 9.62
N ARG A 62 39.39 3.26 10.03
CA ARG A 62 39.22 2.83 11.42
C ARG A 62 40.24 3.46 12.37
N GLN A 63 41.48 3.60 11.93
CA GLN A 63 42.55 4.19 12.75
C GLN A 63 42.32 5.70 12.93
N MET A 64 41.98 6.40 11.85
CA MET A 64 41.63 7.82 11.88
C MET A 64 40.38 8.11 12.75
N MET A 65 39.39 7.20 12.74
CA MET A 65 38.23 7.28 13.63
C MET A 65 38.61 7.12 15.10
N ALA A 66 39.49 6.16 15.42
CA ALA A 66 39.95 5.94 16.78
C ALA A 66 40.68 7.17 17.34
N GLU A 67 41.50 7.83 16.52
CA GLU A 67 42.17 9.09 16.88
C GLU A 67 41.16 10.22 17.13
N MET A 68 40.15 10.37 16.27
CA MET A 68 39.07 11.34 16.50
C MET A 68 38.27 11.06 17.78
N LEU A 69 37.96 9.80 18.08
CA LEU A 69 37.27 9.41 19.31
C LEU A 69 38.08 9.74 20.56
N LEU A 70 39.41 9.62 20.50
CA LEU A 70 40.32 9.99 21.60
C LEU A 70 40.39 11.51 21.81
N ALA A 71 40.16 12.31 20.76
CA ALA A 71 40.11 13.77 20.84
C ALA A 71 38.77 14.31 21.35
N LEU A 72 37.72 13.48 21.41
CA LEU A 72 36.43 13.89 21.95
C LEU A 72 36.51 14.01 23.49
N PRO A 73 36.01 15.11 24.08
CA PRO A 73 35.92 15.22 25.52
C PRO A 73 35.05 14.08 26.07
N ARG A 74 35.52 13.43 27.14
CA ARG A 74 34.79 12.34 27.79
C ARG A 74 33.39 12.83 28.16
N ALA A 75 32.38 12.31 27.47
CA ALA A 75 31.00 12.59 27.78
C ALA A 75 30.73 12.19 29.25
N LEU A 76 30.18 13.12 30.03
CA LEU A 76 29.58 12.79 31.31
C LEU A 76 28.55 11.70 31.05
N VAL A 77 28.73 10.55 31.69
CA VAL A 77 27.81 9.41 31.56
C VAL A 77 26.46 9.87 32.09
N ILE A 78 25.58 10.31 31.19
CA ILE A 78 24.16 10.45 31.49
C ILE A 78 23.68 9.00 31.58
N PRO A 79 23.20 8.54 32.76
CA PRO A 79 22.68 7.20 32.89
C PRO A 79 21.61 7.00 31.80
N PRO A 80 21.66 5.89 31.05
CA PRO A 80 20.69 5.65 30.00
C PRO A 80 19.29 5.75 30.60
N PRO A 81 18.33 6.44 29.95
CA PRO A 81 16.95 6.39 30.39
C PRO A 81 16.58 4.92 30.50
N VAL A 82 16.13 4.54 31.69
CA VAL A 82 15.70 3.16 32.00
C VAL A 82 14.86 2.69 30.82
N PRO A 83 15.18 1.54 30.20
CA PRO A 83 14.38 1.05 29.09
C PRO A 83 12.94 0.99 29.60
N LYS A 84 12.07 1.81 28.99
CA LYS A 84 10.63 1.67 29.20
C LYS A 84 10.30 0.27 28.72
N SER A 85 10.26 -0.67 29.67
CA SER A 85 9.77 -2.01 29.44
C SER A 85 8.43 -1.84 28.74
N ALA A 86 8.29 -2.38 27.54
CA ALA A 86 6.98 -2.45 26.90
C ALA A 86 6.08 -3.14 27.93
N GLY A 87 5.08 -2.40 28.43
CA GLY A 87 4.10 -2.97 29.34
C GLY A 87 3.45 -4.18 28.69
N PRO A 88 2.84 -5.08 29.47
CA PRO A 88 2.09 -6.20 28.91
C PRO A 88 1.13 -5.65 27.86
N VAL A 89 1.15 -6.27 26.67
CA VAL A 89 0.16 -6.01 25.63
C VAL A 89 -1.18 -6.38 26.24
N ILE A 90 -1.93 -5.37 26.67
CA ILE A 90 -3.31 -5.54 27.11
C ILE A 90 -4.06 -5.88 25.81
N PRO A 91 -4.58 -7.10 25.64
CA PRO A 91 -5.44 -7.37 24.51
C PRO A 91 -6.60 -6.38 24.60
N PRO A 92 -6.88 -5.58 23.56
CA PRO A 92 -8.02 -4.70 23.58
C PRO A 92 -9.26 -5.52 23.92
N ILE A 93 -10.07 -5.00 24.84
CA ILE A 93 -11.30 -5.65 25.29
C ILE A 93 -12.20 -5.78 24.05
N ASP A 94 -12.51 -7.02 23.65
CA ASP A 94 -13.28 -7.33 22.44
C ASP A 94 -14.58 -6.50 22.34
N GLU A 95 -15.16 -6.10 23.47
CA GLU A 95 -16.37 -5.27 23.54
C GLU A 95 -16.17 -3.86 22.97
N GLU A 96 -15.05 -3.18 23.24
CA GLU A 96 -14.81 -1.83 22.71
C GLU A 96 -14.59 -1.85 21.19
N VAL A 97 -13.88 -2.87 20.71
CA VAL A 97 -13.65 -3.08 19.27
C VAL A 97 -14.96 -3.43 18.57
N ALA A 98 -15.78 -4.30 19.16
CA ALA A 98 -17.10 -4.65 18.64
C ALA A 98 -18.03 -3.42 18.61
N ALA A 99 -18.07 -2.62 19.68
CA ALA A 99 -18.85 -1.38 19.72
C ALA A 99 -18.43 -0.40 18.62
N ARG A 100 -17.12 -0.28 18.38
CA ARG A 100 -16.57 0.57 17.32
C ARG A 100 -16.94 0.08 15.92
N GLN A 101 -16.97 -1.24 15.69
CA GLN A 101 -17.42 -1.82 14.42
C GLN A 101 -18.92 -1.59 14.19
N VAL A 102 -19.74 -1.72 15.23
CA VAL A 102 -21.18 -1.45 15.15
C VAL A 102 -21.43 0.02 14.81
N ALA A 103 -20.76 0.95 15.49
CA ALA A 103 -20.87 2.38 15.22
C ALA A 103 -20.48 2.73 13.78
N LEU A 104 -19.33 2.22 13.31
CA LEU A 104 -18.88 2.42 11.94
C LEU A 104 -19.90 1.91 10.92
N LYS A 105 -20.51 0.74 11.18
CA LYS A 105 -21.51 0.18 10.29
C LYS A 105 -22.76 1.06 10.22
N MET A 106 -23.25 1.54 11.36
CA MET A 106 -24.40 2.45 11.42
C MET A 106 -24.15 3.73 10.62
N ASP A 107 -22.98 4.36 10.77
CA ASP A 107 -22.64 5.58 10.05
C ASP A 107 -22.57 5.34 8.53
N VAL A 108 -22.11 4.16 8.10
CA VAL A 108 -22.13 3.79 6.68
C VAL A 108 -23.56 3.56 6.18
N GLU A 109 -24.42 2.90 6.95
CA GLU A 109 -25.84 2.74 6.59
C GLU A 109 -26.53 4.11 6.43
N ASP A 110 -26.26 5.06 7.34
CA ASP A 110 -26.74 6.44 7.25
C ASP A 110 -26.24 7.16 5.99
N PHE A 111 -24.97 6.93 5.59
CA PHE A 111 -24.43 7.42 4.32
C PHE A 111 -25.20 6.88 3.11
N TYR A 112 -25.55 5.58 3.09
CA TYR A 112 -26.35 5.01 2.00
C TYR A 112 -27.78 5.57 1.96
N VAL A 113 -28.41 5.79 3.12
CA VAL A 113 -29.72 6.44 3.22
C VAL A 113 -29.64 7.87 2.69
N PHE A 114 -28.60 8.62 3.06
CA PHE A 114 -28.36 9.96 2.54
C PHE A 114 -28.17 9.94 1.02
N ALA A 115 -27.33 9.04 0.50
CA ALA A 115 -27.11 8.88 -0.94
C ALA A 115 -28.41 8.49 -1.67
N ALA A 116 -29.29 7.72 -1.03
CA ALA A 116 -30.60 7.35 -1.58
C ALA A 116 -31.56 8.55 -1.72
N GLY A 117 -31.46 9.53 -0.81
CA GLY A 117 -32.26 10.75 -0.82
C GLY A 117 -31.77 11.84 -1.80
N GLN A 118 -30.54 11.71 -2.30
CA GLN A 118 -29.95 12.71 -3.19
C GLN A 118 -30.16 12.37 -4.67
N SER A 119 -30.41 13.39 -5.48
CA SER A 119 -30.56 13.24 -6.93
C SER A 119 -29.22 13.13 -7.68
N GLY A 120 -28.09 13.32 -6.98
CA GLY A 120 -26.76 13.38 -7.56
C GLY A 120 -25.78 12.37 -6.93
N PRO A 121 -24.63 12.13 -7.57
CA PRO A 121 -23.57 11.30 -7.00
C PRO A 121 -23.02 11.94 -5.73
N VAL A 122 -22.84 11.14 -4.68
CA VAL A 122 -22.29 11.57 -3.39
C VAL A 122 -20.91 10.93 -3.20
N SER A 123 -19.93 11.75 -2.83
CA SER A 123 -18.58 11.31 -2.45
C SER A 123 -18.57 10.84 -0.99
N ALA A 124 -17.98 9.67 -0.75
CA ALA A 124 -17.86 9.09 0.57
C ALA A 124 -16.95 9.92 1.49
N LEU A 125 -15.81 10.43 0.98
CA LEU A 125 -14.91 11.28 1.77
C LEU A 125 -15.48 12.67 2.02
N HIS A 126 -16.23 13.22 1.05
CA HIS A 126 -16.92 14.49 1.23
C HIS A 126 -17.96 14.39 2.36
N TYR A 127 -18.77 13.34 2.36
CA TYR A 127 -19.76 13.08 3.41
C TYR A 127 -19.12 12.90 4.79
N LEU A 128 -17.98 12.19 4.87
CA LEU A 128 -17.22 12.03 6.12
C LEU A 128 -16.78 13.39 6.68
N THR A 129 -16.31 14.28 5.81
CA THR A 129 -15.83 15.62 6.19
C THR A 129 -16.98 16.53 6.61
N GLU A 130 -18.09 16.54 5.87
CA GLU A 130 -19.26 17.38 6.15
C GLU A 130 -19.98 17.01 7.44
N ASN A 131 -20.08 15.72 7.76
CA ASN A 131 -20.72 15.25 8.99
C ASN A 131 -19.76 15.16 10.19
N HIS A 132 -18.51 15.62 10.02
CA HIS A 132 -17.48 15.62 11.06
C HIS A 132 -17.28 14.24 11.72
N LEU A 133 -17.31 13.17 10.92
CA LEU A 133 -17.09 11.82 11.42
C LEU A 133 -15.59 11.60 11.68
N ASN A 134 -15.24 11.11 12.87
CA ASN A 134 -13.84 10.91 13.31
C ASN A 134 -13.26 9.54 12.87
N TRP A 135 -13.71 9.02 11.74
CA TRP A 135 -13.21 7.77 11.19
C TRP A 135 -11.96 8.00 10.35
N ASP A 136 -11.05 7.02 10.39
CA ASP A 136 -9.94 7.01 9.44
C ASP A 136 -10.48 6.85 8.02
N SER A 137 -9.97 7.66 7.09
CA SER A 137 -10.45 7.70 5.71
C SER A 137 -10.31 6.35 4.98
N GLU A 138 -9.25 5.58 5.27
CA GLU A 138 -9.04 4.28 4.65
C GLU A 138 -10.04 3.25 5.19
N ILE A 139 -10.23 3.22 6.51
CA ILE A 139 -11.21 2.33 7.17
C ILE A 139 -12.63 2.64 6.67
N TRP A 140 -12.98 3.92 6.60
CA TRP A 140 -14.27 4.38 6.10
C TRP A 140 -14.52 3.93 4.66
N LEU A 141 -13.60 4.23 3.74
CA LEU A 141 -13.73 3.84 2.34
C LEU A 141 -13.84 2.31 2.20
N TYR A 142 -13.04 1.57 2.96
CA TYR A 142 -13.09 0.11 2.95
C TYR A 142 -14.46 -0.43 3.40
N GLN A 143 -15.02 0.13 4.47
CA GLN A 143 -16.35 -0.25 4.94
C GLN A 143 -17.43 0.11 3.91
N VAL A 144 -17.38 1.29 3.32
CA VAL A 144 -18.35 1.72 2.29
C VAL A 144 -18.32 0.76 1.09
N ILE A 145 -17.13 0.39 0.59
CA ILE A 145 -16.98 -0.58 -0.50
C ILE A 145 -17.53 -1.95 -0.09
N THR A 146 -17.23 -2.39 1.12
CA THR A 146 -17.65 -3.69 1.65
C THR A 146 -19.18 -3.77 1.76
N GLU A 147 -19.83 -2.70 2.21
CA GLU A 147 -21.28 -2.63 2.33
C GLU A 147 -21.94 -2.73 0.94
N TYR A 148 -21.45 -2.02 -0.07
CA TYR A 148 -21.95 -2.14 -1.44
C TYR A 148 -21.83 -3.56 -2.00
N GLN A 149 -20.70 -4.23 -1.72
CA GLN A 149 -20.49 -5.60 -2.16
C GLN A 149 -21.44 -6.58 -1.48
N SER A 150 -21.77 -6.30 -0.21
CA SER A 150 -22.66 -7.08 0.66
C SER A 150 -24.15 -6.83 0.42
N LEU A 151 -24.52 -5.77 -0.33
CA LEU A 151 -25.91 -5.45 -0.64
C LEU A 151 -26.68 -6.64 -1.26
N PRO A 152 -27.95 -6.84 -0.88
CA PRO A 152 -28.81 -7.83 -1.50
C PRO A 152 -28.92 -7.63 -3.02
N LEU A 153 -28.98 -8.74 -3.77
CA LEU A 153 -29.13 -8.72 -5.23
C LEU A 153 -30.34 -7.91 -5.73
N ALA A 154 -31.39 -7.79 -4.91
CA ALA A 154 -32.58 -7.00 -5.22
C ALA A 154 -32.34 -5.48 -5.18
N ASP A 155 -31.45 -5.02 -4.30
CA ASP A 155 -31.15 -3.59 -4.10
C ASP A 155 -29.91 -3.14 -4.87
N LYS A 156 -28.99 -4.06 -5.16
CA LYS A 156 -27.78 -3.81 -5.95
C LYS A 156 -28.00 -3.08 -7.28
N PRO A 157 -29.06 -3.33 -8.08
CA PRO A 157 -29.28 -2.57 -9.32
C PRO A 157 -29.78 -1.13 -9.10
N ARG A 158 -30.27 -0.80 -7.90
CA ARG A 158 -30.76 0.56 -7.56
C ARG A 158 -29.60 1.51 -7.32
N PHE A 159 -28.48 0.99 -6.85
CA PHE A 159 -27.28 1.76 -6.61
C PHE A 159 -26.23 1.52 -7.70
N TRP A 160 -25.35 2.49 -7.87
CA TRP A 160 -24.11 2.29 -8.59
C TRP A 160 -22.97 2.88 -7.76
N GLN A 161 -21.83 2.22 -7.78
CA GLN A 161 -20.61 2.68 -7.14
C GLN A 161 -19.53 2.88 -8.20
N ARG A 162 -18.74 3.94 -8.05
CA ARG A 162 -17.51 4.17 -8.80
C ARG A 162 -16.37 4.48 -7.84
N CYS A 163 -15.28 3.72 -7.94
CA CYS A 163 -14.03 4.04 -7.27
C CYS A 163 -13.21 4.96 -8.17
N ASP A 164 -12.71 6.07 -7.62
CA ASP A 164 -11.74 6.91 -8.31
C ASP A 164 -10.35 6.30 -8.12
N GLU A 165 -9.91 5.53 -9.11
CA GLU A 165 -8.66 4.77 -9.09
C GLU A 165 -7.56 5.49 -9.84
N ARG A 166 -6.40 5.65 -9.19
CA ARG A 166 -5.16 6.11 -9.84
C ARG A 166 -4.13 5.00 -9.83
N GLN A 167 -3.46 4.77 -10.95
CA GLN A 167 -2.33 3.85 -10.99
C GLN A 167 -1.18 4.37 -10.13
N ALA A 168 -0.68 3.54 -9.21
CA ALA A 168 0.37 3.94 -8.29
C ALA A 168 1.71 4.16 -8.99
N SER A 169 1.98 3.38 -10.04
CA SER A 169 3.24 3.40 -10.77
C SER A 169 3.06 2.90 -12.21
N PRO A 170 3.77 3.45 -13.20
CA PRO A 170 3.69 2.99 -14.59
C PRO A 170 4.16 1.54 -14.79
N VAL A 171 4.95 1.00 -13.84
CA VAL A 171 5.52 -0.36 -13.93
C VAL A 171 4.75 -1.40 -13.11
N ASN A 172 3.70 -1.00 -12.39
CA ASN A 172 2.89 -1.89 -11.57
C ASN A 172 1.39 -1.68 -11.85
N ASP A 173 0.62 -2.76 -11.91
CA ASP A 173 -0.84 -2.73 -12.05
C ASP A 173 -1.56 -2.35 -10.75
N LEU A 174 -0.83 -2.02 -9.68
CA LEU A 174 -1.39 -1.50 -8.43
C LEU A 174 -2.17 -0.20 -8.66
N ARG A 175 -3.43 -0.19 -8.22
CA ARG A 175 -4.31 0.98 -8.26
C ARG A 175 -4.66 1.42 -6.85
N ILE A 176 -4.61 2.73 -6.63
CA ILE A 176 -4.95 3.40 -5.37
C ILE A 176 -6.32 4.02 -5.53
N ILE A 177 -7.25 3.68 -4.64
CA ILE A 177 -8.57 4.30 -4.58
C ILE A 177 -8.41 5.62 -3.80
N SER A 178 -8.67 6.74 -4.46
CA SER A 178 -8.61 8.07 -3.84
C SER A 178 -9.93 8.45 -3.19
N ASP A 179 -11.05 8.03 -3.78
CA ASP A 179 -12.40 8.26 -3.25
C ASP A 179 -13.38 7.23 -3.83
N VAL A 180 -14.55 7.12 -3.20
CA VAL A 180 -15.66 6.28 -3.63
C VAL A 180 -16.91 7.12 -3.78
N ILE A 181 -17.48 7.07 -4.98
CA ILE A 181 -18.69 7.81 -5.34
C ILE A 181 -19.84 6.81 -5.43
N ILE A 182 -20.94 7.13 -4.76
CA ILE A 182 -22.18 6.36 -4.80
C ILE A 182 -23.29 7.22 -5.38
N GLY A 183 -24.12 6.62 -6.23
CA GLY A 183 -25.34 7.25 -6.69
C GLY A 183 -26.46 6.24 -6.86
N VAL A 184 -27.68 6.76 -6.94
CA VAL A 184 -28.87 5.97 -7.25
C VAL A 184 -29.10 6.03 -8.76
N ARG A 185 -29.45 4.89 -9.36
CA ARG A 185 -30.01 4.88 -10.71
C ARG A 185 -31.47 5.33 -10.59
N GLY A 186 -31.77 6.52 -11.11
CA GLY A 186 -33.15 6.99 -11.24
C GLY A 186 -34.01 5.97 -11.98
N LYS A 187 -35.28 5.87 -11.57
CA LYS A 187 -36.31 5.11 -12.31
C LYS A 187 -36.52 5.66 -13.71
#